data_AF-A0A537HL92-F1
#
_entry.id   AF-A0A537HL92-F1
#
_cell.length_a   1.000
_cell.length_b   1.000
_cell.length_c   1.000
_cell.angle_alpha   90.00
_cell.angle_beta   90.00
_cell.angle_gamma   90.00
#
_symmetry.space_group_name_H-M   'P 1'
#
loop_
_entity.id
_entity.type
_entity.pdbx_description
1 polymer ?
#
loop_
_entity_poly.entity_id
_entity_poly.type
_entity_poly.pdbx_seq_one_letter_code
_entity_poly.pdbx_strand_id
1 'polypeptide(L)'
;MKDPGRKLDECWKQLDQIRNEYRESQSRIEKLEREVEDAKKTIGLINQILETGFGINDVRTGGLGFNKILGRIPTRRLHDAQKVLQTNLKDQVLIAIGNRKGDLTHLLVAVASNKASVVLQTLVLHDFVQTEIPNVDQPDLKAALATEAQGRDGASKQLDAGKAKLREFLLQTSERLNQLADISQEALIFLRAVLRMGEDTTAEHAFTVLEKNPSSKVLEAFTRSGALVEAE
;
A
#
# COMPACT_ATOMS: atom_id res chain seq x y z
N MET A 1 2.15 32.06 -37.32
CA MET A 1 1.22 31.34 -36.42
C MET A 1 1.84 29.99 -36.06
N LYS A 2 1.92 29.63 -34.77
CA LYS A 2 2.36 28.29 -34.34
C LYS A 2 1.17 27.33 -34.49
N ASP A 3 1.40 26.21 -35.16
CA ASP A 3 0.42 25.15 -35.42
C ASP A 3 -0.28 24.68 -34.12
N PRO A 4 -1.61 24.84 -33.99
CA PRO A 4 -2.35 24.45 -32.79
C PRO A 4 -2.35 22.94 -32.53
N GLY A 5 -2.24 22.09 -33.56
CA GLY A 5 -2.11 20.64 -33.40
C GLY A 5 -0.81 20.27 -32.69
N ARG A 6 0.29 20.93 -33.06
CA ARG A 6 1.60 20.75 -32.43
C ARG A 6 1.62 21.18 -30.95
N LYS A 7 0.87 22.21 -30.57
CA LYS A 7 0.75 22.65 -29.17
C LYS A 7 -0.01 21.64 -28.31
N LEU A 8 -1.06 21.02 -28.86
CA LEU A 8 -1.82 19.98 -28.15
C LEU A 8 -0.99 18.72 -27.91
N ASP A 9 -0.21 18.30 -28.91
CA ASP A 9 0.73 17.17 -28.78
C ASP A 9 1.80 17.43 -27.72
N GLU A 10 2.33 18.66 -27.66
CA GLU A 10 3.30 19.06 -26.64
C GLU A 10 2.68 19.05 -25.23
N CYS A 11 1.43 19.50 -25.08
CA CYS A 11 0.70 19.46 -23.81
C CYS A 11 0.41 18.02 -23.36
N TRP A 12 0.02 17.14 -24.28
CA TRP A 12 -0.19 15.72 -24.01
C TRP A 12 1.07 15.01 -23.53
N LYS A 13 2.22 15.26 -24.19
CA LYS A 13 3.51 14.69 -23.77
C LYS A 13 3.90 15.14 -22.36
N GLN A 14 3.66 16.41 -22.03
CA GLN A 14 3.94 16.93 -20.68
C GLN A 14 3.03 16.31 -19.62
N LEU A 15 1.73 16.15 -19.91
CA LEU A 15 0.79 15.46 -19.01
C LEU A 15 1.21 14.01 -18.77
N ASP A 16 1.60 13.30 -19.83
CA ASP A 16 2.00 11.90 -19.70
C ASP A 16 3.30 11.75 -18.90
N GLN A 17 4.26 12.64 -19.11
CA GLN A 17 5.48 12.69 -18.31
C GLN A 17 5.18 12.92 -16.81
N ILE A 18 4.38 13.94 -16.48
CA ILE A 18 3.96 14.24 -15.11
C ILE A 18 3.27 13.03 -14.47
N ARG A 19 2.38 12.38 -15.23
CA ARG A 19 1.64 11.20 -14.76
C ARG A 19 2.57 10.02 -14.48
N ASN A 20 3.56 9.80 -15.33
CA ASN A 20 4.52 8.70 -15.17
C ASN A 20 5.41 8.92 -13.95
N GLU A 21 5.97 10.12 -13.78
CA GLU A 21 6.79 10.48 -12.62
C GLU A 21 6.00 10.37 -11.29
N TYR A 22 4.73 10.78 -11.30
CA TYR A 22 3.82 10.61 -10.17
C TYR A 22 3.61 9.13 -9.83
N ARG A 23 3.28 8.30 -10.83
CA ARG A 23 3.03 6.87 -10.65
C ARG A 23 4.24 6.12 -10.14
N GLU A 24 5.42 6.41 -10.68
CA GLU A 24 6.67 5.81 -10.23
C GLU A 24 6.97 6.16 -8.77
N SER A 25 6.81 7.44 -8.42
CA SER A 25 7.00 7.93 -7.05
C SER A 25 6.01 7.29 -6.08
N GLN A 26 4.73 7.19 -6.45
CA GLN A 26 3.69 6.55 -5.65
C GLN A 26 3.98 5.05 -5.46
N SER A 27 4.30 4.32 -6.54
CA SER A 27 4.64 2.89 -6.49
C SER A 27 5.83 2.62 -5.57
N ARG A 28 6.85 3.49 -5.60
CA ARG A 28 8.01 3.40 -4.71
C ARG A 28 7.63 3.64 -3.25
N ILE A 29 6.77 4.62 -2.97
CA ILE A 29 6.25 4.89 -1.62
C ILE A 29 5.48 3.68 -1.10
N GLU A 30 4.56 3.10 -1.89
CA GLU A 30 3.76 1.95 -1.49
C GLU A 30 4.63 0.71 -1.16
N LYS A 31 5.71 0.48 -1.92
CA LYS A 31 6.68 -0.58 -1.62
C LYS A 31 7.37 -0.36 -0.28
N LEU A 32 7.87 0.85 -0.04
CA LEU A 32 8.53 1.21 1.22
C LEU A 32 7.57 1.12 2.41
N GLU A 33 6.30 1.48 2.24
CA GLU A 33 5.27 1.33 3.28
C GLU A 33 5.05 -0.14 3.65
N ARG A 34 4.99 -1.03 2.66
CA ARG A 34 4.88 -2.48 2.90
C ARG A 34 6.11 -3.02 3.60
N GLU A 35 7.32 -2.64 3.15
CA GLU A 35 8.57 -3.05 3.78
C GLU A 35 8.64 -2.63 5.26
N VAL A 36 8.24 -1.39 5.56
CA VAL A 36 8.19 -0.90 6.95
C VAL A 36 7.18 -1.67 7.78
N GLU A 37 6.00 -1.95 7.23
CA GLU A 37 4.94 -2.68 7.95
C GLU A 37 5.30 -4.15 8.18
N ASP A 38 5.90 -4.81 7.20
CA ASP A 38 6.37 -6.19 7.32
C ASP A 38 7.53 -6.27 8.34
N ALA A 39 8.48 -5.32 8.30
CA ALA A 39 9.53 -5.24 9.31
C ALA A 39 8.96 -5.03 10.73
N LYS A 40 7.92 -4.19 10.90
CA LYS A 40 7.25 -4.00 12.20
C LYS A 40 6.60 -5.29 12.69
N LYS A 41 5.94 -6.05 11.82
CA LYS A 41 5.36 -7.36 12.18
C LYS A 41 6.46 -8.32 12.63
N THR A 42 7.54 -8.44 11.86
CA THR A 42 8.68 -9.31 12.19
C THR A 42 9.31 -8.91 13.53
N ILE A 43 9.56 -7.62 13.77
CA ILE A 43 10.04 -7.09 15.05
C ILE A 43 9.08 -7.44 16.19
N GLY A 44 7.77 -7.30 15.98
CA GLY A 44 6.74 -7.66 16.95
C GLY A 44 6.81 -9.13 17.34
N LEU A 45 6.95 -10.03 16.36
CA LEU A 45 7.09 -11.47 16.57
C LEU A 45 8.40 -11.83 17.29
N ILE A 46 9.53 -11.22 16.89
CA ILE A 46 10.82 -11.42 17.59
C ILE A 46 10.72 -11.02 19.05
N ASN A 47 10.12 -9.86 19.34
CA ASN A 47 9.89 -9.41 20.71
C ASN A 47 8.99 -10.38 21.49
N GLN A 48 7.93 -10.92 20.87
CA GLN A 48 7.09 -11.93 21.51
C GLN A 48 7.88 -13.19 21.89
N ILE A 49 8.81 -13.65 21.04
CA ILE A 49 9.67 -14.80 21.38
C ILE A 49 10.64 -14.43 22.50
N LEU A 50 11.29 -13.27 22.44
CA LEU A 50 12.18 -12.81 23.51
C LEU A 50 11.46 -12.73 24.86
N GLU A 51 10.20 -12.30 24.88
CA GLU A 51 9.36 -12.30 26.08
C GLU A 51 9.14 -13.70 26.65
N THR A 52 9.07 -14.73 25.80
CA THR A 52 8.85 -16.12 26.24
C THR A 52 10.04 -16.70 27.00
N GLY A 53 11.25 -16.19 26.78
CA GLY A 53 12.49 -16.74 27.34
C GLY A 53 13.08 -17.92 26.55
N PHE A 54 12.42 -18.37 25.47
CA PHE A 54 12.94 -19.40 24.58
C PHE A 54 13.83 -18.80 23.48
N GLY A 55 14.85 -19.54 23.06
CA GLY A 55 15.64 -19.21 21.87
C GLY A 55 14.92 -19.61 20.58
N ILE A 56 15.23 -18.98 19.45
CA ILE A 56 14.58 -19.29 18.16
C ILE A 56 14.80 -20.74 17.72
N ASN A 57 15.95 -21.33 18.09
CA ASN A 57 16.25 -22.74 17.82
C ASN A 57 15.36 -23.70 18.64
N ASP A 58 14.91 -23.26 19.82
CA ASP A 58 14.02 -24.04 20.67
C ASP A 58 12.62 -24.10 20.08
N VAL A 59 12.15 -23.02 19.45
CA VAL A 59 10.80 -22.93 18.88
C VAL A 59 10.71 -23.34 17.41
N ARG A 60 11.80 -23.20 16.64
CA ARG A 60 11.81 -23.65 15.24
C ARG A 60 11.62 -25.15 15.14
N THR A 61 10.72 -25.54 14.24
CA THR A 61 10.41 -26.93 13.95
C THR A 61 11.46 -27.46 12.97
N GLY A 62 12.46 -28.19 13.47
CA GLY A 62 13.37 -28.95 12.60
C GLY A 62 12.62 -30.13 11.99
N GLY A 63 12.89 -30.45 10.72
CA GLY A 63 12.15 -31.43 9.89
C GLY A 63 12.14 -32.90 10.34
N LEU A 64 12.22 -33.17 11.65
CA LEU A 64 12.31 -34.48 12.29
C LEU A 64 10.93 -35.07 12.68
N GLY A 65 9.83 -34.61 12.07
CA GLY A 65 8.49 -35.18 12.30
C GLY A 65 7.80 -34.77 13.62
N PHE A 66 8.33 -33.76 14.31
CA PHE A 66 7.72 -33.14 15.48
C PHE A 66 7.26 -31.73 15.12
N ASN A 67 6.09 -31.33 15.59
CA ASN A 67 5.61 -29.95 15.54
C ASN A 67 5.85 -29.27 16.89
N LYS A 68 6.28 -28.01 16.85
CA LYS A 68 6.43 -27.18 18.03
C LYS A 68 5.35 -26.10 18.03
N ILE A 69 4.61 -26.01 19.13
CA ILE A 69 3.51 -25.08 19.34
C ILE A 69 3.95 -24.12 20.44
N LEU A 70 4.18 -22.86 20.08
CA LEU A 70 4.49 -21.79 21.02
C LEU A 70 3.22 -20.98 21.30
N GLY A 71 3.04 -20.55 22.53
CA GLY A 71 2.01 -19.57 22.86
C GLY A 71 1.94 -19.26 24.34
N ARG A 72 0.78 -18.77 24.77
CA ARG A 72 0.52 -18.34 26.14
C ARG A 72 -0.80 -18.88 26.66
N ILE A 73 -0.84 -19.22 27.93
CA ILE A 73 -2.01 -19.76 28.63
C ILE A 73 -2.20 -19.04 29.97
N PRO A 74 -3.44 -18.84 30.45
CA PRO A 74 -3.68 -18.36 31.80
C PRO A 74 -3.02 -19.30 32.83
N THR A 75 -2.28 -18.71 33.76
CA THR A 75 -1.47 -19.43 34.77
C THR A 75 -2.37 -20.35 35.60
N ARG A 76 -3.57 -19.87 35.93
CA ARG A 76 -4.61 -20.65 36.62
C ARG A 76 -5.06 -21.92 35.88
N ARG A 77 -4.97 -21.96 34.54
CA ARG A 77 -5.39 -23.10 33.70
C ARG A 77 -4.22 -23.98 33.25
N LEU A 78 -2.99 -23.58 33.54
CA LEU A 78 -1.78 -24.31 33.11
C LEU A 78 -1.75 -25.74 33.66
N HIS A 79 -2.02 -25.91 34.96
CA HIS A 79 -1.94 -27.22 35.61
C HIS A 79 -2.96 -28.21 35.02
N ASP A 80 -4.20 -27.76 34.82
CA ASP A 80 -5.27 -28.58 34.23
C ASP A 80 -4.93 -28.95 32.78
N ALA A 81 -4.46 -27.97 31.98
CA ALA A 81 -4.04 -28.22 30.61
C ALA A 81 -2.90 -29.25 30.52
N GLN A 82 -1.89 -29.15 31.40
CA GLN A 82 -0.80 -30.11 31.49
C GLN A 82 -1.30 -31.52 31.84
N LYS A 83 -2.19 -31.62 32.83
CA LYS A 83 -2.76 -32.90 33.26
C LYS A 83 -3.52 -33.58 32.13
N VAL A 84 -4.34 -32.82 31.38
CA VAL A 84 -5.11 -33.36 30.24
C VAL A 84 -4.17 -33.81 29.12
N LEU A 85 -3.16 -33.00 28.77
CA LEU A 85 -2.18 -33.36 27.74
C LEU A 85 -1.38 -34.61 28.12
N GLN A 86 -0.91 -34.69 29.37
CA GLN A 86 -0.19 -35.86 29.88
C GLN A 86 -1.10 -37.10 29.97
N THR A 87 -2.38 -36.95 30.27
CA THR A 87 -3.32 -38.09 30.31
C THR A 87 -3.59 -38.63 28.90
N ASN A 88 -3.81 -37.74 27.94
CA ASN A 88 -4.18 -38.10 26.57
C ASN A 88 -3.00 -38.57 25.72
N LEU A 89 -1.80 -38.01 25.94
CA LEU A 89 -0.63 -38.24 25.09
C LEU A 89 0.55 -38.87 25.83
N LYS A 90 0.50 -38.97 27.17
CA LYS A 90 1.56 -39.55 28.01
C LYS A 90 2.94 -39.01 27.63
N ASP A 91 3.85 -39.90 27.23
CA ASP A 91 5.24 -39.57 26.89
C ASP A 91 5.40 -38.99 25.46
N GLN A 92 4.31 -38.85 24.71
CA GLN A 92 4.33 -38.32 23.33
C GLN A 92 4.27 -36.79 23.26
N VAL A 93 4.23 -36.10 24.41
CA VAL A 93 4.20 -34.64 24.50
C VAL A 93 5.29 -34.14 25.44
N LEU A 94 6.09 -33.19 24.96
CA LEU A 94 7.05 -32.45 25.77
C LEU A 94 6.53 -31.03 25.97
N ILE A 95 6.49 -30.60 27.23
CA ILE A 95 5.99 -29.29 27.62
C ILE A 95 7.10 -28.54 28.33
N ALA A 96 7.52 -27.41 27.77
CA ALA A 96 8.43 -26.47 28.41
C ALA A 96 7.68 -25.20 28.83
N ILE A 97 7.91 -24.76 30.06
CA ILE A 97 7.32 -23.54 30.61
C ILE A 97 8.34 -22.41 30.44
N GLY A 98 7.90 -21.33 29.81
CA GLY A 98 8.69 -20.10 29.66
C GLY A 98 8.37 -19.06 30.72
N ASN A 99 8.69 -17.81 30.41
CA ASN A 99 8.45 -16.69 31.29
C ASN A 99 6.96 -16.47 31.57
N ARG A 100 6.67 -15.95 32.76
CA ARG A 100 5.34 -15.51 33.19
C ARG A 100 5.22 -13.98 33.05
N LYS A 101 4.13 -13.51 32.44
CA LYS A 101 3.78 -12.10 32.30
C LYS A 101 2.38 -11.87 32.86
N GLY A 102 2.31 -11.41 34.11
CA GLY A 102 1.05 -11.25 34.84
C GLY A 102 0.35 -12.59 35.10
N ASP A 103 -0.90 -12.72 34.66
CA ASP A 103 -1.65 -13.98 34.72
C ASP A 103 -1.40 -14.90 33.53
N LEU A 104 -0.57 -14.52 32.55
CA LEU A 104 -0.26 -15.37 31.40
C LEU A 104 1.11 -16.01 31.55
N THR A 105 1.20 -17.31 31.24
CA THR A 105 2.44 -18.07 31.22
C THR A 105 2.73 -18.53 29.80
N HIS A 106 3.96 -18.33 29.33
CA HIS A 106 4.39 -18.82 28.02
C HIS A 106 4.66 -20.32 28.06
N LEU A 107 4.26 -21.01 27.01
CA LEU A 107 4.32 -22.46 26.90
C LEU A 107 4.87 -22.84 25.52
N LEU A 108 5.82 -23.77 25.50
CA LEU A 108 6.27 -24.43 24.30
C LEU A 108 5.92 -25.92 24.40
N VAL A 109 5.16 -26.42 23.44
CA VAL A 109 4.75 -27.82 23.37
C VAL A 109 5.33 -28.46 22.12
N ALA A 110 6.12 -29.52 22.29
CA ALA A 110 6.63 -30.34 21.20
C ALA A 110 5.89 -31.68 21.18
N VAL A 111 5.38 -32.05 20.00
CA VAL A 111 4.56 -33.25 19.81
C VAL A 111 4.78 -33.81 18.41
N ALA A 112 4.59 -35.11 18.21
CA ALA A 112 4.58 -35.69 16.86
C ALA A 112 3.55 -35.00 15.95
N SER A 113 3.88 -34.79 14.66
CA SER A 113 3.05 -33.99 13.75
C SER A 113 1.61 -34.50 13.61
N ASN A 114 1.38 -35.82 13.72
CA ASN A 114 0.06 -36.45 13.68
C ASN A 114 -0.82 -36.18 14.92
N LYS A 115 -0.25 -35.62 16.00
CA LYS A 115 -0.96 -35.29 17.25
C LYS A 115 -1.03 -33.78 17.52
N ALA A 116 -0.40 -32.95 16.68
CA ALA A 116 -0.39 -31.50 16.83
C ALA A 116 -1.80 -30.89 16.90
N SER A 117 -2.74 -31.38 16.08
CA SER A 117 -4.13 -30.93 16.09
C SER A 117 -4.83 -31.22 17.44
N VAL A 118 -4.61 -32.40 18.01
CA VAL A 118 -5.19 -32.79 19.31
C VAL A 118 -4.64 -31.92 20.44
N VAL A 119 -3.35 -31.64 20.42
CA VAL A 119 -2.70 -30.73 21.39
C VAL A 119 -3.28 -29.32 21.27
N LEU A 120 -3.34 -28.76 20.06
CA LEU A 120 -3.89 -27.42 19.83
C LEU A 120 -5.34 -27.31 20.30
N GLN A 121 -6.19 -28.29 19.97
CA GLN A 121 -7.58 -28.31 20.43
C GLN A 121 -7.68 -28.34 21.96
N THR A 122 -6.87 -29.18 22.61
CA THR A 122 -6.82 -29.28 24.07
C THR A 122 -6.37 -27.96 24.70
N LEU A 123 -5.35 -27.32 24.14
CA LEU A 123 -4.83 -26.04 24.63
C LEU A 123 -5.84 -24.91 24.45
N VAL A 124 -6.53 -24.85 23.30
CA VAL A 124 -7.54 -23.83 23.01
C VAL A 124 -8.71 -23.89 24.01
N LEU A 125 -9.12 -25.08 24.44
CA LEU A 125 -10.14 -25.26 25.50
C LEU A 125 -9.70 -24.65 26.85
N HIS A 126 -8.40 -24.45 27.05
CA HIS A 126 -7.83 -23.84 28.25
C HIS A 126 -7.41 -22.38 28.02
N ASP A 127 -8.03 -21.70 27.05
CA ASP A 127 -7.78 -20.31 26.66
C ASP A 127 -6.34 -20.04 26.16
N PHE A 128 -5.70 -21.03 25.53
CA PHE A 128 -4.39 -20.83 24.92
C PHE A 128 -4.46 -19.92 23.69
N VAL A 129 -3.51 -19.00 23.59
CA VAL A 129 -3.30 -18.15 22.41
C VAL A 129 -1.95 -18.51 21.80
N GLN A 130 -1.97 -18.99 20.56
CA GLN A 130 -0.77 -19.36 19.83
C GLN A 130 0.03 -18.10 19.44
N THR A 131 1.36 -18.19 19.56
CA THR A 131 2.30 -17.18 19.10
C THR A 131 2.88 -17.64 17.77
N GLU A 132 2.85 -16.76 16.77
CA GLU A 132 3.50 -17.02 15.48
C GLU A 132 5.02 -16.98 15.62
N ILE A 133 5.70 -17.87 14.90
CA ILE A 133 7.16 -17.94 14.90
C ILE A 133 7.64 -17.17 13.67
N PRO A 134 8.43 -16.10 13.82
CA PRO A 134 8.94 -15.32 12.70
C PRO A 134 9.94 -16.16 11.92
N ASN A 135 9.95 -15.98 10.60
CA ASN A 135 10.90 -16.63 9.73
C ASN A 135 12.20 -15.82 9.65
N VAL A 136 13.07 -15.98 10.65
CA VAL A 136 14.34 -15.25 10.72
C VAL A 136 15.52 -16.20 10.60
N ASP A 137 16.46 -15.93 9.72
CA ASP A 137 17.62 -16.80 9.49
C ASP A 137 18.68 -16.71 10.60
N GLN A 138 18.69 -15.62 11.36
CA GLN A 138 19.63 -15.43 12.46
C GLN A 138 19.21 -16.21 13.71
N PRO A 139 20.13 -17.00 14.31
CA PRO A 139 19.85 -17.75 15.53
C PRO A 139 19.83 -16.86 16.78
N ASP A 140 20.55 -15.73 16.77
CA ASP A 140 20.49 -14.73 17.84
C ASP A 140 19.34 -13.75 17.58
N LEU A 141 18.29 -13.86 18.38
CA LEU A 141 17.11 -13.00 18.31
C LEU A 141 17.40 -11.53 18.61
N LYS A 142 18.41 -11.23 19.43
CA LYS A 142 18.78 -9.83 19.71
C LYS A 142 19.50 -9.21 18.53
N ALA A 143 20.39 -9.98 17.88
CA ALA A 143 21.02 -9.56 16.64
C ALA A 143 19.99 -9.38 15.51
N ALA A 144 19.07 -10.35 15.37
CA ALA A 144 17.97 -10.28 14.40
C ALA A 144 17.09 -9.05 14.63
N LEU A 145 16.74 -8.75 15.88
CA LEU A 145 15.98 -7.56 16.24
C LEU A 145 16.70 -6.28 15.82
N ALA A 146 18.01 -6.20 16.05
CA ALA A 146 18.82 -5.03 15.68
C ALA A 146 18.89 -4.85 14.15
N THR A 147 19.08 -5.93 13.40
CA THR A 147 19.10 -5.90 11.94
C THR A 147 17.75 -5.47 11.37
N GLU A 148 16.64 -6.06 11.83
CA GLU A 148 15.29 -5.69 11.40
C GLU A 148 14.94 -4.24 11.79
N ALA A 149 15.30 -3.80 12.99
CA ALA A 149 15.10 -2.42 13.42
C ALA A 149 15.90 -1.42 12.56
N GLN A 150 17.16 -1.73 12.26
CA GLN A 150 17.98 -0.90 11.38
C GLN A 150 17.41 -0.87 9.95
N GLY A 151 16.96 -2.01 9.42
CA GLY A 151 16.28 -2.10 8.12
C GLY A 151 15.02 -1.24 8.08
N ARG A 152 14.15 -1.38 9.09
CA ARG A 152 12.94 -0.57 9.26
C ARG A 152 13.25 0.92 9.31
N ASP A 153 14.24 1.33 10.09
CA ASP A 153 14.59 2.75 10.24
C ASP A 153 15.17 3.32 8.94
N GLY A 154 15.96 2.52 8.21
CA GLY A 154 16.42 2.85 6.86
C GLY A 154 15.26 3.04 5.88
N ALA A 155 14.35 2.08 5.81
CA ALA A 155 13.17 2.13 4.95
C ALA A 155 12.24 3.30 5.33
N SER A 156 12.04 3.57 6.62
CA SER A 156 11.24 4.69 7.11
C SER A 156 11.83 6.04 6.69
N LYS A 157 13.16 6.22 6.80
CA LYS A 157 13.83 7.43 6.33
C LYS A 157 13.67 7.62 4.82
N GLN A 158 13.79 6.54 4.06
CA GLN A 158 13.57 6.59 2.61
C GLN A 158 12.11 6.90 2.26
N LEU A 159 11.16 6.37 3.03
CA LEU A 159 9.73 6.63 2.88
C LEU A 159 9.41 8.10 3.14
N ASP A 160 9.93 8.67 4.23
CA ASP A 160 9.72 10.07 4.57
C ASP A 160 10.32 11.00 3.51
N ALA A 161 11.54 10.69 3.04
CA ALA A 161 12.17 11.41 1.94
C ALA A 161 11.36 11.28 0.64
N GLY A 162 10.82 10.10 0.33
CA GLY A 162 9.97 9.85 -0.83
C GLY A 162 8.66 10.65 -0.77
N LYS A 163 7.99 10.66 0.39
CA LYS A 163 6.78 11.46 0.63
C LYS A 163 7.06 12.96 0.51
N ALA A 164 8.18 13.42 1.04
CA ALA A 164 8.59 14.82 0.91
C ALA A 164 8.81 15.20 -0.56
N LYS A 165 9.56 14.39 -1.31
CA LYS A 165 9.78 14.60 -2.76
C LYS A 165 8.47 14.60 -3.55
N LEU A 166 7.56 13.68 -3.27
CA LEU A 166 6.26 13.64 -3.94
C LEU A 166 5.43 14.89 -3.64
N ARG A 167 5.44 15.38 -2.40
CA ARG A 167 4.76 16.64 -2.03
C ARG A 167 5.35 17.84 -2.76
N GLU A 168 6.67 17.93 -2.82
CA GLU A 168 7.38 18.99 -3.55
C GLU A 168 7.07 18.93 -5.05
N PHE A 169 7.11 17.74 -5.64
CA PHE A 169 6.73 17.50 -7.04
C PHE A 169 5.29 17.96 -7.31
N LEU A 170 4.33 17.60 -6.45
CA LEU A 170 2.94 18.01 -6.59
C LEU A 170 2.78 19.54 -6.48
N LEU A 171 3.52 20.18 -5.59
CA LEU A 171 3.48 21.63 -5.42
C LEU A 171 4.03 22.35 -6.66
N GLN A 172 5.17 21.89 -7.19
CA GLN A 172 5.79 22.45 -8.41
C GLN A 172 4.92 22.20 -9.65
N THR A 173 4.25 21.06 -9.71
CA THR A 173 3.48 20.63 -10.89
C THR A 173 2.04 21.13 -10.89
N SER A 174 1.51 21.54 -9.74
CA SER A 174 0.13 22.03 -9.57
C SER A 174 -0.20 23.20 -10.51
N GLU A 175 0.65 24.22 -10.56
CA GLU A 175 0.44 25.37 -11.45
C GLU A 175 0.40 24.94 -12.91
N ARG A 176 1.29 24.00 -13.29
CA ARG A 176 1.35 23.49 -14.66
C ARG A 176 0.12 22.66 -15.01
N LEU A 177 -0.38 21.84 -14.09
CA LEU A 177 -1.59 21.05 -14.27
C LEU A 177 -2.83 21.93 -14.41
N ASN A 178 -2.92 23.01 -13.64
CA ASN A 178 -4.01 23.99 -13.78
C ASN A 178 -3.99 24.64 -15.16
N GLN A 179 -2.82 25.09 -15.64
CA GLN A 179 -2.68 25.64 -16.99
C GLN A 179 -3.10 24.64 -18.08
N LEU A 180 -2.72 23.36 -17.93
CA LEU A 180 -3.10 22.30 -18.88
C LEU A 180 -4.59 21.98 -18.83
N ALA A 181 -5.21 22.06 -17.65
CA ALA A 181 -6.66 21.90 -17.47
C ALA A 181 -7.43 23.06 -18.13
N ASP A 182 -6.99 24.30 -17.94
CA ASP A 182 -7.59 25.49 -18.55
C ASP A 182 -7.55 25.39 -20.08
N ILE A 183 -6.39 25.05 -20.66
CA ILE A 183 -6.23 24.83 -22.12
C ILE A 183 -7.18 23.74 -22.62
N SER A 184 -7.31 22.64 -21.88
CA SER A 184 -8.20 21.53 -22.25
C SER A 184 -9.67 21.95 -22.20
N GLN A 185 -10.06 22.74 -21.21
CA GLN A 185 -11.41 23.27 -21.05
C GLN A 185 -11.76 24.28 -22.16
N GLU A 186 -10.85 25.21 -22.48
CA GLU A 186 -11.01 26.15 -23.60
C GLU A 186 -11.19 25.42 -24.92
N ALA A 187 -10.36 24.40 -25.20
CA ALA A 187 -10.46 23.60 -26.42
C ALA A 187 -11.80 22.84 -26.49
N LEU A 188 -12.29 22.29 -25.38
CA LEU A 188 -13.59 21.61 -25.32
C LEU A 188 -14.76 22.58 -25.53
N ILE A 189 -14.70 23.79 -24.96
CA ILE A 189 -15.72 24.83 -25.18
C ILE A 189 -15.76 25.22 -26.66
N PHE A 190 -14.60 25.44 -27.27
CA PHE A 190 -14.48 25.75 -28.69
C PHE A 190 -15.07 24.64 -29.56
N LEU A 191 -14.68 23.37 -29.32
CA LEU A 191 -15.22 22.22 -30.06
C LEU A 191 -16.74 22.09 -29.90
N ARG A 192 -17.28 22.30 -28.69
CA ARG A 192 -18.73 22.30 -28.46
C ARG A 192 -19.44 23.41 -29.23
N ALA A 193 -18.87 24.61 -29.27
CA ALA A 193 -19.44 25.71 -30.04
C ALA A 193 -19.48 25.39 -31.54
N VAL A 194 -18.38 24.86 -32.09
CA VAL A 194 -18.31 24.40 -33.48
C VAL A 194 -19.35 23.32 -33.78
N LEU A 195 -19.48 22.31 -32.92
CA LEU A 195 -20.45 21.23 -33.11
C LEU A 195 -21.90 21.73 -33.04
N ARG A 196 -22.24 22.60 -32.08
CA ARG A 196 -23.59 23.19 -31.98
C ARG A 196 -23.96 24.05 -33.19
N MET A 197 -23.00 24.79 -33.75
CA MET A 197 -23.25 25.56 -34.97
C MET A 197 -23.46 24.67 -36.21
N GLY A 198 -22.98 23.42 -36.16
CA GLY A 198 -23.18 22.40 -37.20
C GLY A 198 -24.43 21.52 -37.01
N GLU A 199 -25.03 21.50 -35.81
CA GLU A 199 -26.32 20.83 -35.59
C GLU A 199 -27.37 21.50 -36.50
N ASP A 200 -27.97 20.71 -37.38
CA ASP A 200 -28.99 21.11 -38.37
C ASP A 200 -28.54 21.85 -39.64
N THR A 201 -27.23 21.89 -39.96
CA THR A 201 -26.73 22.53 -41.21
C THR A 201 -26.02 21.56 -42.17
N THR A 202 -26.27 21.68 -43.47
CA THR A 202 -25.62 20.90 -44.55
C THR A 202 -24.41 21.60 -45.16
N ALA A 203 -23.93 22.71 -44.57
CA ALA A 203 -22.87 23.54 -45.15
C ALA A 203 -21.48 23.19 -44.58
N GLU A 204 -20.49 23.09 -45.47
CA GLU A 204 -19.07 23.07 -45.11
C GLU A 204 -18.66 24.47 -44.66
N HIS A 205 -18.56 24.69 -43.35
CA HIS A 205 -18.18 26.00 -42.80
C HIS A 205 -16.66 26.15 -42.73
N ALA A 206 -16.13 27.27 -43.22
CA ALA A 206 -14.72 27.65 -43.08
C ALA A 206 -14.53 28.49 -41.81
N PHE A 207 -13.68 28.02 -40.90
CA PHE A 207 -13.43 28.69 -39.61
C PHE A 207 -12.16 29.53 -39.67
N THR A 208 -12.23 30.80 -39.24
CA THR A 208 -11.06 31.67 -39.07
C THR A 208 -11.03 32.24 -37.66
N VAL A 209 -9.94 32.03 -36.93
CA VAL A 209 -9.70 32.68 -35.63
C VAL A 209 -9.39 34.15 -35.89
N LEU A 210 -10.26 35.05 -35.44
CA LEU A 210 -10.05 36.48 -35.54
C LEU A 210 -9.15 36.94 -34.38
N GLU A 211 -7.93 37.41 -34.67
CA GLU A 211 -6.98 37.91 -33.65
C GLU A 211 -7.45 39.20 -32.95
N LYS A 212 -8.48 39.87 -33.48
CA LYS A 212 -9.12 41.04 -32.89
C LYS A 212 -10.63 40.98 -33.10
N ASN A 213 -11.38 41.54 -32.15
CA ASN A 213 -12.82 41.70 -32.30
C ASN A 213 -13.12 42.42 -33.62
N PRO A 214 -13.90 41.82 -34.52
CA PRO A 214 -14.28 42.49 -35.76
C PRO A 214 -15.06 43.76 -35.43
N SER A 215 -14.88 44.80 -36.23
CA SER A 215 -15.66 46.03 -36.07
C SER A 215 -17.13 45.75 -36.38
N SER A 216 -18.03 46.57 -35.83
CA SER A 216 -19.49 46.43 -36.03
C SER A 216 -19.89 46.36 -37.51
N LYS A 217 -19.17 47.07 -38.38
CA LYS A 217 -19.39 47.02 -39.84
C LYS A 217 -19.06 45.66 -40.45
N VAL A 218 -18.03 44.99 -39.94
CA VAL A 218 -17.60 43.67 -40.41
C VAL A 218 -18.56 42.59 -39.92
N LEU A 219 -19.02 42.70 -38.67
CA LEU A 219 -20.09 41.85 -38.13
C LEU A 219 -21.37 41.99 -38.94
N GLU A 220 -21.85 43.21 -39.19
CA GLU A 220 -23.05 43.44 -40.02
C GLU A 220 -22.93 42.86 -41.43
N ALA A 221 -21.74 42.94 -42.05
CA ALA A 221 -21.51 42.37 -43.37
C ALA A 221 -21.54 40.84 -43.36
N PHE A 222 -21.01 40.21 -42.32
CA PHE A 222 -21.07 38.76 -42.15
C PHE A 222 -22.48 38.27 -41.78
N THR A 223 -23.23 39.00 -40.96
CA THR A 223 -24.63 38.72 -40.67
C THR A 223 -25.50 38.84 -41.93
N ARG A 224 -25.32 39.90 -42.73
CA ARG A 224 -26.07 40.07 -44.00
C ARG A 224 -25.74 39.02 -45.06
N SER A 225 -24.53 38.47 -45.04
CA SER A 225 -24.13 37.39 -45.94
C SER A 225 -24.52 35.99 -45.43
N GLY A 226 -25.17 35.90 -44.27
CA GLY A 226 -25.56 34.63 -43.65
C GLY A 226 -24.38 33.83 -43.10
N ALA A 227 -23.20 34.44 -43.01
CA ALA A 227 -21.97 33.81 -42.51
C ALA A 227 -21.85 33.83 -40.97
N LEU A 228 -22.70 34.61 -40.30
CA LEU A 228 -22.85 34.60 -38.84
C LEU A 228 -24.27 34.16 -38.50
N VAL A 229 -24.39 33.09 -37.72
CA VAL A 229 -25.64 32.66 -37.09
C VAL A 229 -25.59 33.13 -35.64
N GLU A 230 -26.50 34.03 -35.27
CA GLU A 230 -26.70 34.41 -33.86
C GLU A 230 -27.38 33.22 -33.15
N ALA A 231 -26.78 32.78 -32.04
CA ALA A 231 -27.38 31.79 -31.16
C ALA A 231 -28.23 32.51 -30.10
N GLU A 232 -29.51 32.15 -29.99
CA GLU A 232 -30.35 32.46 -28.81
C GLU A 232 -29.91 31.66 -27.57
#